data_AF-A0A4R9VV09-F1
#
_entry.id   AF-A0A4R9VV09-F1
#
_cell.length_a   1.000
_cell.length_b   1.000
_cell.length_c   1.000
_cell.angle_alpha   90.00
_cell.angle_beta   90.00
_cell.angle_gamma   90.00
#
_symmetry.space_group_name_H-M   'P 1'
#
loop_
_entity.id
_entity.type
_entity.pdbx_description
1 polymer ?
#
loop_
_entity_poly.entity_id
_entity_poly.type
_entity_poly.pdbx_seq_one_letter_code
_entity_poly.pdbx_strand_id
1 'polypeptide(L)'
;MATTGTAAFDFPRLRAEHDLAPTELNAIEERLDGDNRRLTGRDDDRGLVFLLRDTAGRPIGIAAGHSWAGIAELKLMWVDEACRGLGHGSKLLDAFVAEASARGVRRIWGATQDFQAVRRY
;
A
#
# COMPACT_ATOMS: atom_id res chain seq x y z
N MET A 1 -4.01 -4.90 61.61
CA MET A 1 -3.15 -4.13 60.67
C MET A 1 -2.91 -5.01 59.46
N ALA A 2 -3.63 -4.76 58.37
CA ALA A 2 -3.41 -5.42 57.08
C ALA A 2 -2.85 -4.37 56.12
N THR A 3 -1.58 -4.51 55.76
CA THR A 3 -0.93 -3.64 54.77
C THR A 3 -1.06 -4.32 53.42
N THR A 4 -2.05 -3.88 52.63
CA THR A 4 -2.19 -4.27 51.24
C THR A 4 -1.04 -3.66 50.45
N GLY A 5 -0.04 -4.48 50.12
CA GLY A 5 0.99 -4.12 49.14
C GLY A 5 0.40 -4.16 47.74
N THR A 6 0.10 -3.00 47.17
CA THR A 6 -0.21 -2.87 45.74
C THR A 6 1.05 -3.25 44.97
N ALA A 7 1.03 -4.39 44.26
CA ALA A 7 2.07 -4.73 43.30
C ALA A 7 2.08 -3.64 42.22
N ALA A 8 3.17 -2.87 42.16
CA ALA A 8 3.40 -1.94 41.07
C ALA A 8 3.59 -2.77 39.80
N PHE A 9 2.67 -2.64 38.84
CA PHE A 9 2.85 -3.20 37.52
C PHE A 9 4.01 -2.45 36.85
N ASP A 10 5.14 -3.14 36.70
CA ASP A 10 6.28 -2.65 35.93
C ASP A 10 5.95 -2.80 34.45
N PHE A 11 5.46 -1.71 33.85
CA PHE A 11 5.24 -1.65 32.41
C PHE A 11 6.59 -1.45 31.72
N PRO A 12 6.88 -2.21 30.65
CA PRO A 12 8.10 -1.98 29.89
C PRO A 12 8.12 -0.52 29.42
N ARG A 13 9.25 0.17 29.64
CA ARG A 13 9.44 1.52 29.11
C ARG A 13 9.55 1.43 27.59
N LEU A 14 8.50 1.88 26.89
CA LEU A 14 8.44 1.94 25.44
C LEU A 14 8.98 3.29 24.95
N ARG A 15 9.74 3.27 23.85
CA ARG A 15 10.19 4.48 23.13
C ARG A 15 9.82 4.34 21.67
N ALA A 16 9.20 5.37 21.10
CA ALA A 16 8.95 5.45 19.66
C ALA A 16 10.20 5.98 18.94
N GLU A 17 10.51 5.40 17.79
CA GLU A 17 11.62 5.78 16.92
C GLU A 17 11.07 6.21 15.54
N HIS A 18 11.76 7.12 14.86
CA HIS A 18 11.44 7.59 13.51
C HIS A 18 12.68 7.49 12.60
N ASP A 19 12.51 7.71 11.29
CA ASP A 19 13.56 7.62 10.27
C ASP A 19 14.22 6.24 10.13
N LEU A 20 13.46 5.18 10.43
CA LEU A 20 13.88 3.80 10.20
C LEU A 20 13.99 3.51 8.70
N ALA A 21 14.85 2.54 8.35
CA ALA A 21 15.01 2.12 6.97
C ALA A 21 13.70 1.51 6.42
N PRO A 22 13.37 1.69 5.12
CA PRO A 22 12.18 1.09 4.51
C PRO A 22 12.09 -0.44 4.66
N THR A 23 13.24 -1.11 4.78
CA THR A 23 13.30 -2.56 5.03
C THR A 23 12.71 -2.97 6.38
N GLU A 24 12.80 -2.11 7.39
CA GLU A 24 12.21 -2.36 8.71
C GLU A 24 10.68 -2.34 8.61
N LEU A 25 10.14 -1.34 7.90
CA LEU A 25 8.70 -1.27 7.62
C LEU A 25 8.22 -2.53 6.89
N ASN A 26 8.89 -2.92 5.81
CA ASN A 26 8.52 -4.11 5.03
C ASN A 26 8.51 -5.39 5.90
N ALA A 27 9.47 -5.54 6.80
CA ALA A 27 9.55 -6.69 7.70
C ALA A 27 8.41 -6.71 8.73
N ILE A 28 7.97 -5.55 9.21
CA ILE A 28 6.83 -5.42 10.12
C ILE A 28 5.51 -5.64 9.37
N GLU A 29 5.37 -5.11 8.16
CA GLU A 29 4.20 -5.32 7.30
C GLU A 29 4.00 -6.82 7.02
N GLU A 30 5.04 -7.57 6.64
CA GLU A 30 4.89 -9.02 6.41
C GLU A 30 4.50 -9.79 7.68
N ARG A 31 4.98 -9.36 8.86
CA ARG A 31 4.55 -9.96 10.14
C ARG A 31 3.07 -9.69 10.40
N LEU A 32 2.63 -8.45 10.20
CA LEU A 32 1.23 -8.06 10.34
C LEU A 32 0.35 -8.82 9.35
N ASP A 33 0.77 -8.96 8.09
CA ASP A 33 0.06 -9.72 7.08
C ASP A 33 -0.04 -11.20 7.49
N GLY A 34 1.04 -11.81 7.99
CA GLY A 34 1.01 -13.16 8.55
C GLY A 34 0.02 -13.33 9.71
N ASP A 35 -0.06 -12.36 10.62
CA ASP A 35 -1.04 -12.35 11.71
C ASP A 35 -2.47 -12.20 11.18
N ASN A 36 -2.69 -11.32 10.20
CA ASN A 36 -3.98 -11.12 9.54
C ASN A 36 -4.44 -12.39 8.82
N ARG A 37 -3.55 -13.05 8.09
CA ARG A 37 -3.82 -14.33 7.42
C ARG A 37 -4.27 -15.38 8.44
N ARG A 38 -3.56 -15.50 9.57
CA ARG A 38 -3.89 -16.44 10.65
C ARG A 38 -5.26 -16.14 11.29
N LEU A 39 -5.55 -14.88 11.56
CA LEU A 39 -6.78 -14.47 12.26
C LEU A 39 -8.03 -14.52 11.38
N THR A 40 -7.87 -14.27 10.08
CA THR A 40 -9.01 -14.17 9.13
C THR A 40 -9.19 -15.40 8.27
N GLY A 41 -8.18 -16.26 8.15
CA GLY A 41 -8.16 -17.39 7.22
C GLY A 41 -8.10 -16.97 5.76
N ARG A 42 -7.70 -15.72 5.46
CA ARG A 42 -7.55 -15.18 4.11
C ARG A 42 -6.07 -15.05 3.77
N ASP A 43 -5.71 -15.40 2.55
CA ASP A 43 -4.36 -15.32 2.00
C ASP A 43 -4.35 -14.61 0.63
N ASP A 44 -5.34 -13.73 0.42
CA ASP A 44 -5.52 -12.95 -0.81
C ASP A 44 -4.73 -11.63 -0.81
N ASP A 45 -3.89 -11.41 0.21
CA ASP A 45 -3.01 -10.25 0.27
C ASP A 45 -1.84 -10.37 -0.70
N ARG A 46 -1.71 -9.40 -1.60
CA ARG A 46 -0.65 -9.40 -2.61
C ARG A 46 -0.44 -8.02 -3.20
N GLY A 47 0.81 -7.66 -3.48
CA GLY A 47 1.14 -6.46 -4.25
C GLY A 47 0.55 -6.47 -5.68
N LEU A 48 0.16 -5.30 -6.16
CA LEU A 48 -0.20 -5.04 -7.57
C LEU A 48 0.69 -3.92 -8.07
N VAL A 49 1.61 -4.22 -8.99
CA VAL A 49 2.56 -3.23 -9.52
C VAL A 49 2.64 -3.37 -11.04
N PHE A 50 2.38 -2.27 -11.74
CA PHE A 50 2.51 -2.14 -13.18
C PHE A 50 3.50 -1.03 -13.47
N LEU A 51 4.60 -1.37 -14.14
CA LEU A 51 5.69 -0.44 -14.44
C LEU A 51 5.89 -0.34 -15.95
N LEU A 52 5.82 0.87 -16.48
CA LEU A 52 6.21 1.19 -17.84
C LEU A 52 7.67 1.64 -17.86
N ARG A 53 8.43 1.13 -18.82
CA ARG A 53 9.81 1.54 -19.08
C ARG A 53 9.97 2.00 -20.52
N ASP A 54 10.86 2.96 -20.74
CA ASP A 54 11.28 3.34 -22.09
C ASP A 54 12.23 2.29 -22.71
N THR A 55 12.67 2.54 -23.94
CA THR A 55 13.61 1.66 -24.66
C THR A 55 14.99 1.56 -23.99
N ALA A 56 15.34 2.50 -23.11
CA ALA A 56 16.58 2.47 -22.32
C ALA A 56 16.39 1.79 -20.95
N GLY A 57 15.18 1.28 -20.65
CA GLY A 57 14.84 0.63 -19.39
C GLY A 57 14.52 1.59 -18.25
N ARG A 58 14.45 2.91 -18.50
CA ARG A 58 14.12 3.90 -17.46
C ARG A 58 12.62 3.86 -17.16
N PRO A 59 12.20 3.92 -15.90
CA PRO A 59 10.78 3.95 -15.55
C PRO A 59 10.15 5.27 -16.02
N ILE A 60 9.06 5.17 -16.80
CA ILE A 60 8.32 6.34 -17.33
C ILE A 60 6.88 6.40 -16.82
N GLY A 61 6.42 5.39 -16.08
CA GLY A 61 5.13 5.42 -15.41
C GLY A 61 4.90 4.19 -14.56
N ILE A 62 4.11 4.32 -13.52
CA ILE A 62 3.80 3.27 -12.56
C ILE A 62 2.36 3.40 -12.04
N ALA A 63 1.71 2.27 -11.83
CA ALA A 63 0.56 2.12 -10.93
C ALA A 63 0.88 1.01 -9.94
N ALA A 64 0.87 1.31 -8.65
CA ALA A 64 1.26 0.37 -7.60
C ALA A 64 0.32 0.43 -6.40
N GLY A 65 0.14 -0.71 -5.75
CA GLY A 65 -0.85 -0.90 -4.71
C GLY A 65 -0.80 -2.29 -4.11
N HIS A 66 -1.85 -2.64 -3.37
CA HIS A 66 -2.02 -3.97 -2.80
C HIS A 66 -3.50 -4.38 -2.82
N SER A 67 -3.77 -5.68 -2.93
CA SER A 67 -5.08 -6.27 -2.67
C SER A 67 -5.08 -6.93 -1.32
N TRP A 68 -6.22 -6.94 -0.62
CA TRP A 68 -6.50 -7.76 0.56
C TRP A 68 -8.00 -7.80 0.85
N ALA A 69 -8.51 -8.93 1.29
CA ALA A 69 -9.90 -9.12 1.72
C ALA A 69 -10.95 -8.66 0.69
N GLY A 70 -10.68 -8.89 -0.60
CA GLY A 70 -11.54 -8.50 -1.71
C GLY A 70 -11.61 -6.99 -2.00
N ILE A 71 -10.65 -6.21 -1.50
CA ILE A 71 -10.45 -4.78 -1.78
C ILE A 71 -9.05 -4.60 -2.37
N ALA A 72 -8.84 -3.60 -3.22
CA ALA A 72 -7.50 -3.15 -3.57
C ALA A 72 -7.34 -1.65 -3.33
N GLU A 73 -6.16 -1.27 -2.85
CA GLU A 73 -5.74 0.12 -2.73
C GLU A 73 -4.77 0.44 -3.87
N LEU A 74 -5.06 1.52 -4.62
CA LEU A 74 -4.09 2.17 -5.49
C LEU A 74 -3.27 3.16 -4.65
N LYS A 75 -2.09 2.74 -4.20
CA LYS A 75 -1.19 3.51 -3.32
C LYS A 75 -0.40 4.58 -4.06
N LEU A 76 0.01 4.29 -5.29
CA LEU A 76 0.90 5.14 -6.07
C LEU A 76 0.50 5.10 -7.55
N MET A 77 0.41 6.28 -8.15
CA MET A 77 0.29 6.43 -9.59
C MET A 77 1.16 7.60 -10.05
N TRP A 78 1.98 7.37 -11.06
CA TRP A 78 2.84 8.40 -11.62
C TRP A 78 3.11 8.12 -13.09
N VAL A 79 3.24 9.17 -13.88
CA VAL A 79 3.73 9.14 -15.26
C VAL A 79 4.71 10.29 -15.40
N ASP A 80 5.85 10.00 -16.02
CA ASP A 80 6.87 10.98 -16.37
C ASP A 80 6.24 12.15 -17.12
N GLU A 81 6.65 13.36 -16.79
CA GLU A 81 6.03 14.58 -17.30
C GLU A 81 6.07 14.66 -18.83
N ALA A 82 7.18 14.24 -19.46
CA ALA A 82 7.32 14.23 -20.91
C ALA A 82 6.39 13.21 -21.60
N CYS A 83 5.83 12.27 -20.85
CA CYS A 83 4.94 11.22 -21.33
C CYS A 83 3.46 11.46 -20.97
N ARG A 84 3.12 12.59 -20.34
CA ARG A 84 1.73 12.90 -19.99
C ARG A 84 0.92 13.30 -21.23
N GLY A 85 -0.41 13.11 -21.15
CA GLY A 85 -1.32 13.38 -22.27
C GLY A 85 -1.33 12.29 -23.37
N LEU A 86 -0.47 11.28 -23.29
CA LEU A 86 -0.36 10.20 -24.28
C LEU A 86 -1.17 8.93 -23.92
N GLY A 87 -1.99 8.99 -22.87
CA GLY A 87 -2.84 7.87 -22.42
C GLY A 87 -2.13 6.79 -21.61
N HIS A 88 -0.85 6.96 -21.22
CA HIS A 88 -0.14 5.98 -20.38
C HIS A 88 -0.77 5.78 -19.00
N GLY A 89 -1.29 6.84 -18.38
CA GLY A 89 -1.99 6.75 -17.10
C GLY A 89 -3.23 5.86 -17.19
N SER A 90 -4.08 6.06 -18.20
CA SER A 90 -5.25 5.21 -18.43
C SER A 90 -4.86 3.75 -18.64
N LYS A 91 -3.84 3.46 -19.47
CA LYS A 91 -3.36 2.09 -19.69
C LYS A 91 -2.87 1.42 -18.40
N LEU A 92 -2.17 2.16 -17.55
CA LEU A 92 -1.72 1.67 -16.24
C LEU A 92 -2.90 1.37 -15.31
N LEU A 93 -3.90 2.26 -15.28
CA LEU A 93 -5.09 2.08 -14.46
C LEU A 93 -5.94 0.90 -14.95
N ASP A 94 -6.13 0.77 -16.27
CA ASP A 94 -6.85 -0.35 -16.88
C ASP A 94 -6.18 -1.69 -16.54
N ALA A 95 -4.84 -1.76 -16.61
CA ALA A 95 -4.09 -2.95 -16.22
C ALA A 95 -4.25 -3.28 -14.73
N PHE A 96 -4.20 -2.25 -13.87
CA PHE A 96 -4.42 -2.41 -12.43
C PHE A 96 -5.82 -2.93 -12.11
N VAL A 97 -6.86 -2.36 -12.74
CA VAL A 97 -8.27 -2.77 -12.54
C VAL A 97 -8.50 -4.18 -13.07
N ALA A 98 -7.94 -4.54 -14.22
CA ALA A 98 -8.07 -5.87 -14.79
C ALA A 98 -7.48 -6.94 -13.87
N GLU A 99 -6.28 -6.71 -13.33
CA GLU A 99 -5.63 -7.63 -12.40
C GLU A 99 -6.38 -7.70 -11.05
N ALA A 100 -6.81 -6.57 -10.50
CA ALA A 100 -7.64 -6.57 -9.29
C ALA A 100 -8.92 -7.39 -9.50
N SER A 101 -9.59 -7.20 -10.63
CA SER A 101 -10.79 -7.96 -10.99
C SER A 101 -10.51 -9.46 -11.13
N ALA A 102 -9.40 -9.83 -11.76
CA ALA A 102 -8.96 -11.22 -11.88
C ALA A 102 -8.68 -11.88 -10.51
N ARG A 103 -8.27 -11.09 -9.50
CA ARG A 103 -8.11 -11.53 -8.10
C ARG A 103 -9.42 -11.59 -7.32
N GLY A 104 -10.56 -11.27 -7.92
CA GLY A 104 -11.85 -11.23 -7.23
C GLY A 104 -12.04 -10.00 -6.34
N VAL A 105 -11.22 -8.95 -6.51
CA VAL A 105 -11.42 -7.66 -5.85
C VAL A 105 -12.73 -7.05 -6.33
N ARG A 106 -13.53 -6.55 -5.39
CA ARG A 106 -14.85 -5.94 -5.67
C ARG A 106 -14.86 -4.43 -5.55
N ARG A 107 -13.84 -3.85 -4.92
CA ARG A 107 -13.72 -2.40 -4.72
C ARG A 107 -12.26 -2.00 -4.81
N ILE A 108 -12.03 -0.90 -5.51
CA ILE A 108 -10.73 -0.24 -5.57
C ILE A 108 -10.90 1.13 -4.95
N TRP A 109 -9.96 1.52 -4.09
CA TRP A 109 -9.89 2.87 -3.55
C TRP A 109 -8.47 3.41 -3.70
N GLY A 110 -8.35 4.73 -3.62
CA GLY A 110 -7.07 5.42 -3.62
C GLY A 110 -7.28 6.84 -3.11
N ALA A 111 -6.19 7.50 -2.74
CA ALA A 111 -6.20 8.89 -2.33
C ALA A 111 -5.34 9.70 -3.31
N THR A 112 -5.79 10.92 -3.61
CA THR A 112 -5.03 11.87 -4.42
C THR A 112 -5.16 13.25 -3.79
N GLN A 113 -4.13 14.07 -3.96
CA GLN A 113 -4.17 15.47 -3.52
C GLN A 113 -4.90 16.31 -4.56
N ASP A 114 -5.52 17.42 -4.15
CA ASP A 114 -6.29 18.27 -5.06
C ASP A 114 -5.47 18.83 -6.24
N PHE A 115 -4.16 19.04 -6.05
CA PHE A 115 -3.26 19.48 -7.13
C PHE A 115 -2.89 18.36 -8.12
N GLN A 116 -3.15 17.10 -7.75
CA GLN A 116 -2.96 15.91 -8.60
C GLN A 116 -4.26 15.51 -9.29
N ALA A 117 -5.41 15.85 -8.70
CA ALA A 117 -6.69 15.78 -9.38
C ALA A 117 -6.71 16.80 -10.53
N VAL A 118 -7.17 16.37 -11.71
CA VAL A 118 -7.35 17.26 -12.86
C VAL A 118 -8.15 18.48 -12.40
N ARG A 119 -7.57 19.68 -12.55
CA ARG A 119 -8.17 20.94 -12.12
C ARG A 119 -9.55 21.07 -12.77
N ARG A 120 -10.61 20.92 -11.97
CA ARG A 120 -11.99 21.27 -12.36
C ARG A 120 -12.29 22.66 -11.80
N TYR A 121 -11.82 23.68 -12.51
CA TYR A 121 -12.34 25.05 -12.44
C TYR A 121 -12.44 25.59 -13.86
#